data_AF-A0A5D2R4Y5-F1
#
_entry.id   AF-A0A5D2R4Y5-F1
#
_cell.length_a   1.000
_cell.length_b   1.000
_cell.length_c   1.000
_cell.angle_alpha   90.00
_cell.angle_beta   90.00
_cell.angle_gamma   90.00
#
_symmetry.space_group_name_H-M   'P 1'
#
loop_
_entity.id
_entity.type
_entity.pdbx_description
1 polymer ?
#
loop_
_entity_poly.entity_id
_entity_poly.type
_entity_poly.pdbx_seq_one_letter_code
_entity_poly.pdbx_strand_id
1 'polypeptide(L)'
;MAASGAGVPMRREVLQLYRSLLRVARQFGDYNIREYSKRRTMDAFRDNKNLRDPSQLSAAFSNGKAQLEVAKRQSLLYSLYAPKMLITLKISHLFLQEMKIGGILFWLGAYMISLILAKAYTFIYVI
;
A
#
# COMPACT_ATOMS: atom_id res chain seq x y z
N MET A 1 32.35 13.90 -12.61
CA MET A 1 32.88 13.07 -11.51
C MET A 1 32.25 11.69 -11.62
N ALA A 2 33.08 10.65 -11.65
CA ALA A 2 32.82 9.34 -12.25
C ALA A 2 32.01 8.35 -11.39
N ALA A 3 31.23 7.48 -12.06
CA ALA A 3 30.96 6.07 -11.75
C ALA A 3 29.91 5.56 -12.77
N SER A 4 30.01 4.44 -13.46
CA SER A 4 30.89 3.28 -13.46
C SER A 4 30.50 2.46 -14.70
N GLY A 5 31.46 1.97 -15.50
CA GLY A 5 31.18 1.07 -16.61
C GLY A 5 30.34 -0.12 -16.13
N ALA A 6 29.18 -0.35 -16.75
CA ALA A 6 28.21 -1.34 -16.31
C ALA A 6 28.68 -2.76 -16.69
N GLY A 7 29.72 -3.23 -16.02
CA GLY A 7 30.01 -4.65 -15.90
C GLY A 7 28.95 -5.34 -15.04
N VAL A 8 28.82 -6.65 -15.22
CA VAL A 8 27.94 -7.51 -14.43
C VAL A 8 28.12 -7.21 -12.93
N PRO A 9 27.05 -6.87 -12.18
CA PRO A 9 27.18 -6.49 -10.78
C PRO A 9 27.76 -7.64 -9.97
N MET A 10 28.76 -7.34 -9.14
CA MET A 10 29.46 -8.36 -8.39
C MET A 10 28.57 -8.85 -7.24
N ARG A 11 28.69 -10.13 -6.84
CA ARG A 11 27.89 -10.74 -5.75
C ARG A 11 27.88 -9.88 -4.47
N ARG A 12 29.01 -9.25 -4.14
CA ARG A 12 29.13 -8.35 -2.99
C ARG A 12 28.18 -7.15 -3.10
N GLU A 13 28.08 -6.54 -4.27
CA GLU A 13 27.25 -5.35 -4.51
C GLU A 13 25.76 -5.69 -4.43
N VAL A 14 25.36 -6.83 -4.99
CA VAL A 14 23.99 -7.36 -4.86
C VAL A 14 23.61 -7.58 -3.40
N LEU A 15 24.52 -8.17 -2.61
CA LEU A 15 24.30 -8.36 -1.16
C LEU A 15 24.28 -7.05 -0.39
N GLN A 16 25.04 -6.03 -0.80
CA GLN A 16 24.98 -4.70 -0.19
C GLN A 16 23.63 -4.04 -0.49
N LEU A 17 23.14 -4.15 -1.73
CA LEU A 17 21.82 -3.64 -2.12
C LEU A 17 20.69 -4.33 -1.35
N TYR A 18 20.78 -5.66 -1.18
CA TYR A 18 19.81 -6.40 -0.36
C TYR A 18 19.77 -5.88 1.09
N ARG A 19 20.95 -5.72 1.70
CA ARG A 19 21.04 -5.21 3.09
C ARG A 19 20.56 -3.78 3.20
N SER A 20 20.82 -2.92 2.21
CA SER A 20 20.36 -1.53 2.25
C SER A 20 18.83 -1.45 2.14
N LEU A 21 18.20 -2.24 1.27
CA LEU A 21 16.74 -2.33 1.18
C LEU A 21 16.11 -2.78 2.51
N LEU A 22 16.70 -3.81 3.15
CA LEU A 22 16.23 -4.27 4.46
C LEU A 22 16.41 -3.23 5.57
N ARG A 23 17.46 -2.41 5.51
CA ARG A 23 17.66 -1.30 6.47
C ARG A 23 16.59 -0.23 6.31
N VAL A 24 16.28 0.17 5.07
CA VAL A 24 15.20 1.14 4.79
C VAL A 24 13.84 0.56 5.20
N ALA A 25 13.59 -0.71 4.94
CA ALA A 25 12.35 -1.37 5.37
C ALA A 25 12.11 -1.28 6.89
N ARG A 26 13.18 -1.27 7.70
CA ARG A 26 13.09 -1.11 9.17
C ARG A 26 12.81 0.32 9.62
N GLN A 27 13.04 1.31 8.77
CA GLN A 27 12.77 2.72 9.09
C GLN A 27 11.26 3.06 9.04
N PHE A 28 10.45 2.22 8.40
CA PHE A 28 9.00 2.38 8.43
C PHE A 28 8.44 2.09 9.83
N GLY A 29 7.79 3.09 10.43
CA GLY A 29 7.12 2.96 11.73
C GLY A 29 5.97 1.96 11.68
N ASP A 30 5.18 1.98 10.59
CA ASP A 30 4.03 1.09 10.41
C ASP A 30 4.45 -0.37 10.20
N TYR A 31 3.87 -1.25 11.01
CA TYR A 31 4.15 -2.70 10.96
C TYR A 31 3.85 -3.30 9.58
N ASN A 32 2.66 -3.00 9.02
CA ASN A 32 2.22 -3.57 7.75
C ASN A 32 3.18 -3.21 6.60
N ILE A 33 3.62 -1.96 6.57
CA ILE A 33 4.53 -1.44 5.52
C ILE A 33 5.92 -2.05 5.68
N ARG A 34 6.42 -2.13 6.92
CA ARG A 34 7.70 -2.77 7.23
C ARG A 34 7.72 -4.24 6.80
N GLU A 35 6.69 -5.00 7.17
CA GLU A 35 6.63 -6.43 6.86
C GLU A 35 6.36 -6.69 5.38
N TYR A 36 5.55 -5.86 4.71
CA TYR A 36 5.38 -5.90 3.26
C TYR A 36 6.69 -5.61 2.52
N SER A 37 7.39 -4.53 2.88
CA SER A 37 8.65 -4.14 2.23
C SER A 37 9.73 -5.21 2.38
N LYS A 38 9.79 -5.85 3.55
CA LYS A 38 10.68 -6.98 3.81
C LYS A 38 10.35 -8.18 2.94
N ARG A 39 9.08 -8.63 2.93
CA ARG A 39 8.62 -9.75 2.08
C ARG A 39 8.89 -9.48 0.61
N ARG A 40 8.47 -8.31 0.11
CA ARG A 40 8.67 -7.91 -1.30
C ARG A 40 10.13 -7.91 -1.71
N THR A 41 11.03 -7.46 -0.83
CA THR A 41 12.47 -7.52 -1.06
C THR A 41 12.97 -8.97 -1.10
N MET A 42 12.55 -9.81 -0.16
CA MET A 42 12.95 -11.23 -0.14
C MET A 42 12.45 -11.98 -1.38
N ASP A 43 11.21 -11.75 -1.79
CA ASP A 43 10.59 -12.38 -2.95
C ASP A 43 11.30 -11.96 -4.24
N ALA A 44 11.52 -10.66 -4.43
CA ALA A 44 12.26 -10.16 -5.61
C ALA A 44 13.67 -10.76 -5.72
N PHE A 45 14.41 -10.93 -4.62
CA PHE A 45 15.74 -11.54 -4.67
C PHE A 45 15.70 -13.06 -4.86
N ARG A 46 14.61 -13.74 -4.45
CA ARG A 46 14.39 -15.17 -4.73
C ARG A 46 14.07 -15.39 -6.19
N ASP A 47 13.19 -14.58 -6.76
CA ASP A 47 12.80 -14.66 -8.18
C ASP A 47 14.01 -14.43 -9.09
N ASN A 48 14.85 -13.45 -8.75
CA ASN A 48 16.05 -13.11 -9.52
C ASN A 48 17.25 -14.02 -9.24
N LYS A 49 17.14 -15.01 -8.32
CA LYS A 49 18.27 -15.90 -7.93
C LYS A 49 18.76 -16.78 -9.09
N ASN A 50 17.85 -17.18 -9.97
CA ASN A 50 18.14 -18.11 -11.06
C ASN A 50 18.47 -17.40 -12.38
N LEU A 51 18.49 -16.07 -12.41
CA LEU A 51 18.87 -15.30 -13.60
C LEU A 51 20.36 -15.50 -13.89
N ARG A 52 20.64 -16.00 -15.09
CA ARG A 52 22.01 -16.24 -15.59
C ARG A 52 22.43 -15.24 -16.66
N ASP A 53 21.48 -14.49 -17.21
CA ASP A 53 21.75 -13.49 -18.24
C ASP A 53 22.37 -12.23 -17.62
N PRO A 54 23.61 -11.86 -18.02
CA PRO A 54 24.31 -10.70 -17.49
C PRO A 54 23.59 -9.37 -17.77
N SER A 55 22.87 -9.27 -18.88
CA SER A 55 22.14 -8.06 -19.26
C SER A 55 20.94 -7.83 -18.33
N GLN A 56 20.17 -8.88 -18.08
CA GLN A 56 19.02 -8.88 -17.17
C GLN A 56 19.46 -8.65 -15.73
N LEU A 57 20.61 -9.19 -15.32
CA LEU A 57 21.15 -8.96 -13.97
C LEU A 57 21.50 -7.49 -13.75
N SER A 58 22.13 -6.85 -14.74
CA SER A 58 22.44 -5.42 -14.69
C SER A 58 21.16 -4.56 -14.63
N ALA A 59 20.16 -4.90 -15.45
CA ALA A 59 18.87 -4.23 -15.44
C ALA A 59 18.14 -4.39 -14.09
N ALA A 60 18.08 -5.61 -13.55
CA ALA A 60 17.48 -5.89 -12.25
C ALA A 60 18.20 -5.15 -11.10
N PHE A 61 19.52 -5.07 -11.16
CA PHE A 61 20.32 -4.33 -10.18
C PHE A 61 20.08 -2.82 -10.25
N SER A 62 20.01 -2.25 -11.46
CA SER A 62 19.64 -0.85 -11.67
C SER A 62 18.24 -0.55 -11.14
N ASN A 63 17.27 -1.41 -11.45
CA ASN A 63 15.90 -1.31 -10.94
C ASN A 63 15.86 -1.37 -9.41
N GLY A 64 16.62 -2.28 -8.80
CA GLY A 64 16.73 -2.37 -7.34
C GLY A 64 17.32 -1.12 -6.69
N LYS A 65 18.31 -0.47 -7.34
CA LYS A 65 18.84 0.82 -6.89
C LYS A 65 17.79 1.93 -6.97
N ALA A 66 17.03 1.99 -8.06
CA ALA A 66 15.94 2.97 -8.20
C ALA A 66 14.86 2.77 -7.11
N GLN A 67 14.48 1.52 -6.84
CA GLN A 67 13.52 1.18 -5.78
C GLN A 67 14.04 1.56 -4.39
N LEU A 68 15.34 1.39 -4.13
CA LEU A 68 15.95 1.82 -2.86
C LEU A 68 15.79 3.33 -2.63
N GLU A 69 16.01 4.15 -3.66
CA GLU A 69 15.85 5.60 -3.56
C GLU A 69 14.39 6.01 -3.34
N VAL A 70 13.44 5.33 -3.99
CA VAL A 70 12.01 5.54 -3.74
C VAL A 70 11.66 5.15 -2.30
N ALA A 71 12.11 4.00 -1.82
CA ALA A 71 11.84 3.54 -0.46
C ALA A 71 12.39 4.51 0.61
N LYS A 72 13.58 5.09 0.39
CA LYS A 72 14.14 6.12 1.28
C LYS A 72 13.29 7.38 1.30
N ARG A 73 12.84 7.86 0.14
CA ARG A 73 11.95 9.03 0.08
C ARG A 73 10.63 8.75 0.78
N GLN A 74 10.09 7.56 0.59
CA GLN A 74 8.86 7.13 1.27
C GLN A 74 9.06 7.04 2.78
N SER A 75 10.18 6.49 3.29
CA SER A 75 10.41 6.42 4.74
C SER A 75 10.48 7.82 5.37
N LEU A 76 11.11 8.78 4.69
CA LEU A 76 11.11 10.18 5.09
C LEU A 76 9.70 10.79 5.05
N LEU A 77 8.94 10.54 3.98
CA LEU A 77 7.56 11.02 3.86
C LEU A 77 6.70 10.49 5.01
N TYR A 78 6.77 9.19 5.29
CA TYR A 78 6.05 8.60 6.43
C TYR A 78 6.47 9.21 7.75
N SER A 79 7.75 9.54 7.94
CA SER A 79 8.19 10.22 9.16
C SER A 79 7.69 11.66 9.27
N LEU A 80 7.51 12.37 8.15
CA LEU A 80 7.02 13.76 8.12
C LEU A 80 5.51 13.84 8.29
N TYR A 81 4.78 12.90 7.69
CA TYR A 81 3.31 12.84 7.73
C TYR A 81 2.77 11.90 8.80
N ALA A 82 3.64 11.25 9.59
CA ALA A 82 3.22 10.47 10.75
C ALA A 82 2.35 11.37 11.64
N PRO A 83 1.04 11.11 11.75
CA PRO A 83 0.16 11.96 12.52
C PRO A 83 0.64 11.89 13.97
N LYS A 84 1.01 13.04 14.54
CA LYS A 84 1.05 13.20 15.99
C LYS A 84 -0.34 12.78 16.48
N MET A 85 -0.42 11.62 17.14
CA MET A 85 -1.64 10.92 17.53
C MET A 85 -2.77 11.85 17.97
N LEU A 86 -3.70 12.27 17.09
CA LEU A 86 -4.94 12.96 17.50
C LEU A 86 -6.13 12.81 16.52
N ILE A 87 -6.00 12.03 15.43
CA ILE A 87 -7.06 11.98 14.40
C ILE A 87 -8.01 10.80 14.63
N THR A 88 -7.52 9.66 15.16
CA THR A 88 -8.39 8.48 15.35
C THR A 88 -9.44 8.68 16.45
N LEU A 89 -9.13 9.42 17.54
CA LEU A 89 -10.10 9.69 18.61
C LEU A 89 -11.13 10.77 18.24
N LYS A 90 -10.80 11.67 17.30
CA LYS A 90 -11.71 12.75 16.90
C LYS A 90 -12.75 12.28 15.89
N ILE A 91 -12.40 11.33 15.02
CA ILE A 91 -13.33 10.74 14.05
C ILE A 91 -14.39 9.89 14.75
N SER A 92 -14.05 9.13 15.80
CA SER A 92 -15.05 8.36 16.57
C SER A 92 -16.10 9.25 17.26
N HIS A 93 -15.71 10.43 17.75
CA HIS A 93 -16.66 11.35 18.39
C HIS A 93 -17.54 12.09 17.37
N LEU A 94 -17.03 12.36 16.16
CA LEU A 94 -17.81 12.93 15.06
C LEU A 94 -18.75 11.90 14.40
N PHE A 95 -18.34 10.63 14.33
CA PHE A 95 -19.15 9.55 13.74
C PHE A 95 -20.38 9.20 14.58
N LEU A 96 -20.31 9.35 15.90
CA LEU A 96 -21.45 9.12 16.81
C LEU A 96 -22.51 10.23 16.76
N GLN A 97 -22.16 11.44 16.31
CA GLN A 97 -23.11 12.55 16.23
C GLN A 97 -23.93 12.51 14.92
N GLU A 98 -23.32 12.12 13.82
CA GLU A 98 -24.00 11.93 12.52
C GLU A 98 -24.98 10.74 12.53
N MET A 99 -24.75 9.73 13.37
CA MET A 99 -25.63 8.56 13.50
C MET A 99 -27.00 8.85 14.13
N LYS A 100 -27.18 9.93 14.90
CA LYS A 100 -28.49 10.26 15.48
C LYS A 100 -29.45 10.93 14.50
N ILE A 101 -28.94 11.62 13.47
CA ILE A 101 -29.74 12.35 12.49
C ILE A 101 -29.93 11.51 11.21
N GLY A 102 -28.92 10.72 10.82
CA GLY A 102 -28.99 9.82 9.66
C GLY A 102 -29.90 8.61 9.82
N GLY A 103 -30.23 8.21 11.06
CA GLY A 103 -31.11 7.06 11.32
C GLY A 103 -32.51 7.25 10.74
N ILE A 104 -33.14 8.41 10.95
CA ILE A 104 -34.52 8.67 10.52
C ILE A 104 -34.61 8.73 8.98
N LEU A 105 -33.60 9.30 8.32
CA LEU A 105 -33.53 9.39 6.86
C LEU A 105 -33.32 8.02 6.21
N PHE A 106 -32.53 7.14 6.84
CA PHE A 106 -32.34 5.76 6.39
C PHE A 106 -33.62 4.93 6.52
N TRP A 107 -34.36 5.06 7.63
CA TRP A 107 -35.65 4.38 7.83
C TRP A 107 -36.72 4.87 6.84
N LEU A 108 -36.77 6.17 6.54
CA LEU A 108 -37.66 6.71 5.51
C LEU A 108 -37.31 6.20 4.10
N GLY A 109 -36.02 6.13 3.77
CA GLY A 109 -35.56 5.57 2.50
C GLY A 109 -35.94 4.10 2.32
N ALA A 110 -35.72 3.28 3.35
CA ALA A 110 -36.09 1.87 3.34
C ALA A 110 -37.61 1.66 3.20
N TYR A 111 -38.42 2.48 3.89
CA TYR A 111 -39.89 2.44 3.79
C TYR A 111 -40.39 2.82 2.39
N MET A 112 -39.81 3.85 1.78
CA MET A 112 -40.18 4.29 0.42
C MET A 112 -39.83 3.24 -0.65
N ILE A 113 -38.69 2.56 -0.53
CA ILE A 113 -38.31 1.47 -1.46
C ILE A 113 -39.26 0.28 -1.32
N SER A 114 -39.65 -0.07 -0.08
CA SER A 114 -40.63 -1.14 0.17
C SER A 114 -41.99 -0.83 -0.46
N LEU A 115 -42.45 0.43 -0.39
CA LEU A 115 -43.72 0.87 -0.98
C LEU A 115 -43.72 0.80 -2.52
N ILE A 116 -42.58 1.13 -3.15
CA ILE A 116 -42.40 1.06 -4.61
C ILE A 116 -42.42 -0.41 -5.07
N LEU A 117 -41.72 -1.28 -4.37
CA LEU A 117 -41.70 -2.72 -4.67
C LEU A 117 -43.07 -3.37 -4.49
N ALA A 118 -43.81 -3.00 -3.44
CA ALA A 118 -45.16 -3.52 -3.20
C ALA A 118 -46.15 -3.14 -4.31
N LYS A 119 -46.09 -1.89 -4.80
CA LYS A 119 -46.90 -1.42 -5.94
C LYS A 119 -46.51 -2.09 -7.26
N ALA A 120 -45.20 -2.32 -7.47
CA ALA A 120 -44.74 -3.05 -8.65
C ALA A 120 -45.21 -4.50 -8.65
N TYR A 121 -45.20 -5.17 -7.50
CA TYR A 121 -45.65 -6.56 -7.37
C TYR A 121 -47.16 -6.71 -7.60
N THR A 122 -47.98 -5.75 -7.16
CA THR A 122 -49.43 -5.76 -7.43
C THR A 122 -49.75 -5.45 -8.89
N PHE A 123 -48.96 -4.61 -9.56
CA PHE A 123 -49.15 -4.33 -10.99
C PHE A 123 -48.83 -5.54 -11.88
N ILE A 124 -47.87 -6.37 -11.49
CA ILE A 124 -47.52 -7.60 -12.22
C ILE A 124 -48.60 -8.69 -12.09
N TYR A 125 -49.37 -8.71 -11.00
CA TYR A 125 -50.42 -9.72 -10.78
C TYR A 125 -51.81 -9.34 -11.32
N VAL A 126 -51.97 -8.13 -11.87
CA VAL A 126 -53.25 -7.60 -12.40
C VAL A 126 -53.27 -7.58 -13.95
N ILE A 127 -52.18 -7.96 -14.60
CA ILE A 127 -52.07 -8.23 -16.05
C ILE A 127 -52.05 -9.75 -16.25
#